data_AF-A0A432U4V3-F1
#
_entry.id   AF-A0A432U4V3-F1
#
_cell.length_a   1.000
_cell.length_b   1.000
_cell.length_c   1.000
_cell.angle_alpha   90.00
_cell.angle_beta   90.00
_cell.angle_gamma   90.00
#
_symmetry.space_group_name_H-M   'P 1'
#
loop_
_entity.id
_entity.type
_entity.pdbx_description
1 polymer ?
#
loop_
_entity_poly.entity_id
_entity_poly.type
_entity_poly.pdbx_seq_one_letter_code
_entity_poly.pdbx_strand_id
1 'polypeptide(L)' 'SKPILFGPNVFNFAEISTDLLEQNGAIQVSNADDLFKSITVLLTDTKTAKTLGNNANQYFQSKQGAVNKLIEQVRLSLH' A
#
# COMPACT_ATOMS: atom_id res chain seq x y z
N SER A 1 1.25 -9.27 8.11
CA SER A 1 2.04 -8.39 7.22
C SER A 1 2.52 -7.16 7.98
N LYS A 2 3.49 -6.41 7.46
CA LYS A 2 4.10 -5.24 8.13
C LYS A 2 3.46 -3.92 7.63
N PRO A 3 3.36 -2.87 8.46
CA PRO A 3 2.89 -1.55 8.01
C PRO A 3 3.85 -0.94 6.98
N ILE A 4 3.32 -0.09 6.08
CA ILE A 4 4.07 0.58 5.02
C ILE A 4 4.15 2.08 5.32
N LEU A 5 5.35 2.66 5.19
CA LEU A 5 5.59 4.11 5.22
C LEU A 5 6.26 4.55 3.93
N PHE A 6 5.89 5.73 3.42
CA PHE A 6 6.58 6.37 2.30
C PHE A 6 6.57 7.91 2.41
N GLY A 7 7.53 8.54 1.73
CA GLY A 7 7.63 10.00 1.63
C GLY A 7 6.76 10.59 0.52
N PRO A 8 6.80 11.92 0.28
CA PRO A 8 5.89 12.57 -0.66
C PRO A 8 6.17 12.29 -2.15
N ASN A 9 7.37 11.82 -2.48
CA ASN A 9 7.80 11.64 -3.86
C ASN A 9 7.40 10.26 -4.40
N VAL A 10 6.11 10.11 -4.75
CA VAL A 10 5.51 8.84 -5.19
C VAL A 10 5.04 8.86 -6.65
N PHE A 11 5.51 9.80 -7.48
CA PHE A 11 5.03 9.98 -8.86
C PHE A 11 4.99 8.68 -9.69
N ASN A 12 6.04 7.87 -9.65
CA ASN A 12 6.11 6.59 -10.39
C ASN A 12 5.18 5.50 -9.83
N PHE A 13 4.55 5.75 -8.68
CA PHE A 13 3.74 4.81 -7.91
C PHE A 13 2.43 5.46 -7.45
N ALA A 14 1.96 6.52 -8.13
CA ALA A 14 0.87 7.38 -7.67
C ALA A 14 -0.43 6.61 -7.39
N GLU A 15 -0.78 5.65 -8.24
CA GLU A 15 -1.97 4.80 -8.07
C GLU A 15 -1.85 3.96 -6.79
N ILE A 16 -0.79 3.16 -6.66
CA ILE A 16 -0.61 2.28 -5.50
C ILE A 16 -0.45 3.07 -4.20
N SER A 17 0.21 4.23 -4.21
CA SER A 17 0.30 5.08 -3.03
C SER A 17 -1.07 5.63 -2.62
N THR A 18 -1.90 6.05 -3.57
CA THR A 18 -3.25 6.55 -3.30
C THR A 18 -4.13 5.44 -2.75
N ASP A 19 -4.17 4.29 -3.44
CA ASP A 19 -4.98 3.15 -3.03
C ASP A 19 -4.62 2.66 -1.60
N LEU A 20 -3.32 2.59 -1.29
CA LEU A 20 -2.87 2.18 0.05
C LEU A 20 -3.28 3.17 1.14
N LEU A 21 -3.34 4.48 0.84
CA LEU A 21 -3.81 5.48 1.80
C LEU A 21 -5.32 5.36 2.02
N GLU A 22 -6.11 5.23 0.95
CA GLU A 22 -7.57 5.07 1.02
C GLU A 22 -7.99 3.83 1.81
N GLN A 23 -7.21 2.75 1.70
CA GLN A 23 -7.46 1.50 2.43
C GLN A 23 -6.89 1.50 3.85
N ASN A 24 -6.32 2.61 4.34
CA ASN A 24 -5.59 2.66 5.61
C ASN A 24 -4.54 1.53 5.70
N GLY A 25 -3.82 1.29 4.60
CA GLY A 25 -2.74 0.30 4.48
C GLY A 25 -1.34 0.91 4.57
N ALA A 26 -1.22 2.23 4.42
CA ALA A 26 0.05 2.93 4.52
C ALA A 26 -0.09 4.28 5.23
N ILE A 27 1.06 4.86 5.59
CA ILE A 27 1.20 6.21 6.11
C ILE A 27 2.14 6.98 5.18
N GLN A 28 1.70 8.14 4.68
CA GLN A 28 2.57 9.09 3.99
C GLN A 28 3.12 10.10 5.01
N VAL A 29 4.45 10.26 5.02
CA VAL A 29 5.13 11.21 5.90
C VAL A 29 5.75 12.34 5.09
N SER A 30 5.70 13.58 5.59
CA SER A 30 6.14 14.76 4.85
C SER A 30 7.51 15.27 5.29
N ASN A 31 7.96 14.91 6.50
CA ASN A 31 9.20 15.40 7.10
C ASN A 31 9.72 14.44 8.18
N ALA A 32 10.85 14.80 8.81
CA ALA A 32 11.51 13.98 9.83
C ALA A 32 10.67 13.82 11.10
N ASP A 33 9.94 14.85 11.53
CA ASP A 33 9.12 14.79 12.75
C ASP A 33 7.92 13.85 12.55
N ASP A 34 7.27 13.92 11.38
CA ASP A 34 6.16 13.03 11.01
C ASP A 34 6.64 11.57 10.94
N LEU A 35 7.82 11.35 10.36
CA LEU A 35 8.45 10.04 10.30
C LEU A 35 8.73 9.49 11.70
N PHE A 36 9.35 10.30 12.57
CA PHE A 36 9.67 9.91 13.94
C PHE A 36 8.41 9.54 14.74
N LYS A 37 7.37 10.38 14.68
CA LYS A 37 6.08 10.13 15.33
C LYS A 37 5.44 8.83 14.82
N SER A 38 5.41 8.65 13.50
CA SER A 38 4.79 7.48 12.87
C SER A 38 5.52 6.19 13.24
N ILE A 39 6.86 6.18 13.20
CA ILE A 39 7.66 5.03 13.63
C ILE A 39 7.42 4.72 15.11
N THR A 40 7.41 5.76 15.97
CA THR A 40 7.15 5.58 17.41
C THR A 40 5.81 4.88 17.62
N VAL A 41 4.74 5.39 17.00
CA VAL A 41 3.41 4.78 17.07
C VAL A 41 3.43 3.32 16.60
N LEU A 42 4.07 3.02 15.46
CA LEU A 42 4.11 1.66 14.93
C LEU A 42 4.92 0.68 15.79
N LEU A 43 5.94 1.17 16.51
CA LEU A 43 6.74 0.35 17.42
C LEU A 43 6.03 0.12 18.75
N THR A 44 5.25 1.08 19.24
CA THR A 44 4.60 1.00 20.57
C THR A 44 3.16 0.49 20.52
N ASP A 45 2.44 0.73 19.42
CA ASP A 45 1.06 0.28 19.23
C ASP A 45 0.98 -0.86 18.21
N THR A 46 1.08 -2.08 18.75
CA THR A 46 0.99 -3.31 17.96
C THR A 46 -0.35 -3.47 17.25
N LYS A 47 -1.45 -2.93 17.81
CA LYS A 47 -2.77 -3.03 17.18
C LYS A 47 -2.79 -2.20 15.91
N THR A 48 -2.36 -0.95 15.98
CA THR A 48 -2.27 -0.05 14.83
C THR A 48 -1.35 -0.61 13.76
N ALA A 49 -0.15 -1.10 14.13
CA ALA A 49 0.78 -1.71 13.19
C ALA A 49 0.21 -2.95 12.48
N LYS A 50 -0.53 -3.81 13.20
CA LYS A 50 -1.19 -4.99 12.63
C LYS A 50 -2.31 -4.59 11.67
N THR A 51 -3.14 -3.62 12.03
CA THR A 51 -4.23 -3.14 11.17
C THR A 51 -3.69 -2.62 9.85
N LEU A 52 -2.72 -1.70 9.87
CA LEU A 52 -2.09 -1.16 8.66
C LEU A 52 -1.46 -2.27 7.80
N GLY A 53 -0.69 -3.16 8.42
CA GLY A 53 -0.07 -4.27 7.70
C GLY A 53 -1.10 -5.22 7.08
N ASN A 54 -2.21 -5.51 7.76
CA ASN A 54 -3.27 -6.36 7.23
C ASN A 54 -3.99 -5.71 6.05
N ASN A 55 -4.30 -4.41 6.15
CA ASN A 55 -4.94 -3.66 5.07
C ASN A 55 -4.05 -3.60 3.83
N ALA A 56 -2.76 -3.31 3.98
CA ALA A 56 -1.79 -3.36 2.88
C ALA A 56 -1.74 -4.73 2.20
N ASN A 57 -1.79 -5.80 3.00
CA ASN A 57 -1.79 -7.17 2.48
C ASN A 57 -3.07 -7.51 1.73
N GLN A 58 -4.23 -7.08 2.23
CA GLN A 58 -5.51 -7.25 1.54
C GLN A 58 -5.52 -6.52 0.21
N TYR A 59 -5.00 -5.29 0.17
CA TYR A 59 -4.80 -4.56 -1.08
C TYR A 59 -3.90 -5.32 -2.06
N PHE A 60 -2.75 -5.82 -1.60
CA PHE A 60 -1.86 -6.59 -2.47
C PHE A 60 -2.55 -7.85 -3.03
N GLN A 61 -3.29 -8.57 -2.19
CA GLN A 61 -4.06 -9.75 -2.60
C GLN A 61 -5.17 -9.41 -3.61
N SER A 62 -5.80 -8.24 -3.50
CA SER A 62 -6.86 -7.83 -4.45
C SER A 62 -6.31 -7.50 -5.84
N LYS A 63 -5.06 -7.02 -5.93
CA LYS A 63 -4.36 -6.77 -7.20
C LYS A 63 -3.67 -8.02 -7.76
N GLN A 64 -3.52 -9.08 -6.95
CA GLN A 64 -2.91 -10.33 -7.41
C GLN A 64 -3.74 -10.95 -8.54
N GLY A 65 -3.07 -11.34 -9.63
CA GLY A 65 -3.71 -11.91 -10.81
C GLY A 65 -4.21 -10.88 -11.84
N ALA A 66 -4.05 -9.58 -11.60
CA ALA A 66 -4.37 -8.54 -12.60
C ALA A 66 -3.62 -8.74 -13.93
N VAL A 67 -2.34 -9.13 -13.86
CA VAL A 67 -1.52 -9.44 -15.06
C VAL A 67 -2.10 -10.63 -15.83
N ASN A 68 -2.49 -11.70 -15.15
CA ASN A 68 -3.07 -12.87 -15.81
C ASN A 68 -4.41 -12.53 -16.47
N LYS A 69 -5.26 -11.75 -15.78
CA LYS A 69 -6.52 -11.24 -16.34
C LYS A 69 -6.28 -10.38 -17.58
N LEU A 70 -5.29 -9.49 -17.54
CA LEU A 70 -4.93 -8.66 -18.69
C LEU A 70 -4.47 -9.49 -19.89
N ILE A 71 -3.60 -10.48 -19.65
CA ILE A 71 -3.13 -11.40 -20.69
C ILE A 71 -4.30 -12.19 -21.30
N GLU A 72 -5.25 -12.64 -20.48
CA GLU A 72 -6.45 -13.34 -20.94
C GLU A 72 -7.33 -12.43 -21.83
N GLN A 73 -7.57 -11.19 -21.43
CA GLN A 73 -8.32 -10.22 -22.24
C GLN A 73 -7.67 -9.97 -23.60
N VAL A 74 -6.34 -9.78 -23.63
CA VAL A 74 -5.60 -9.61 -24.90
C VAL A 74 -5.74 -10.86 -25.78
N ARG A 75 -5.67 -12.07 -25.21
CA ARG A 75 -5.86 -13.31 -25.97
C ARG A 75 -7.26 -13.40 -26.59
N LEU A 76 -8.28 -13.01 -25.84
CA LEU A 76 -9.68 -13.01 -26.30
C LEU A 76 -9.91 -11.99 -27.42
N SER A 77 -9.25 -10.82 -27.39
CA SER A 77 -9.38 -9.79 -28.44
C SER A 77 -8.61 -10.11 -29.73
N LEU A 78 -7.74 -11.12 -29.72
CA LEU A 78 -6.95 -11.56 -30.88
C LEU A 78 -7.61 -12.74 -31.64
N HIS A 79 -8.79 -13.19 -31.20
CA HIS A 79 -9.63 -14.19 -31.87
C HIS A 79 -10.97 -13.58 -32.27
#